data_AF-A0A352FV15-F1
#
_entry.id   AF-A0A352FV15-F1
#
_cell.length_a   1.000
_cell.length_b   1.000
_cell.length_c   1.000
_cell.angle_alpha   90.00
_cell.angle_beta   90.00
_cell.angle_gamma   90.00
#
_symmetry.space_group_name_H-M   'P 1'
#
loop_
_entity.id
_entity.type
_entity.pdbx_description
1 polymer ?
#
loop_
_entity_poly.entity_id
_entity_poly.type
_entity_poly.pdbx_seq_one_letter_code
_entity_poly.pdbx_strand_id
1 'polypeptide(L)'
;AVTLNERLDYFGSTVNLAARLEGQSTGEDIVISSAVYADPAVRAFLGETANGVALRRFEVLLKGFDEERFELWRVARLEVT
;
A
#
# COMPACT_ATOMS: atom_id res chain seq x y z
N ALA A 1 11.73 -7.62 14.16
CA ALA A 1 11.14 -6.74 15.18
C ALA A 1 12.07 -6.74 16.39
N VAL A 2 12.13 -5.65 17.13
CA VAL A 2 12.86 -5.55 18.40
C VAL A 2 11.93 -4.90 19.42
N THR A 3 12.09 -5.28 20.69
CA THR A 3 11.32 -4.66 21.78
C THR A 3 12.18 -3.60 22.43
N LEU A 4 11.75 -2.34 22.37
CA LEU A 4 12.41 -1.21 23.03
C LEU A 4 11.39 -0.51 23.93
N ASN A 5 11.76 -0.22 25.19
CA ASN A 5 10.86 0.40 26.17
C ASN A 5 9.51 -0.35 26.33
N GLU A 6 9.56 -1.69 26.43
CA GLU A 6 8.38 -2.58 26.55
C GLU A 6 7.39 -2.51 25.38
N ARG A 7 7.78 -1.87 24.27
CA ARG A 7 6.98 -1.74 23.07
C ARG A 7 7.62 -2.49 21.92
N LEU A 8 6.81 -3.22 21.16
CA LEU A 8 7.26 -3.94 19.98
C LEU A 8 7.43 -2.96 18.82
N ASP A 9 8.66 -2.82 18.34
CA ASP A 9 9.00 -1.97 17.20
C ASP A 9 9.45 -2.81 16.01
N TYR A 10 8.98 -2.42 14.82
CA TYR A 10 9.34 -3.05 13.56
C TYR A 10 10.40 -2.20 12.83
N PHE A 11 11.42 -2.88 12.30
CA PHE A 11 12.51 -2.27 11.54
C PHE A 11 12.75 -3.07 10.26
N GLY A 12 13.41 -2.43 9.28
CA GLY A 12 13.83 -3.06 8.03
C GLY A 12 13.24 -2.39 6.79
N SER A 13 13.64 -2.89 5.63
CA SER A 13 13.25 -2.36 4.31
C SER A 13 11.73 -2.34 4.11
N THR A 14 11.01 -3.35 4.58
CA THR A 14 9.55 -3.42 4.51
C THR A 14 8.86 -2.27 5.24
N VAL A 15 9.35 -1.91 6.44
CA VAL A 15 8.79 -0.81 7.23
C VAL A 15 9.10 0.52 6.57
N ASN A 16 10.33 0.69 6.06
CA ASN A 16 10.71 1.88 5.31
C ASN A 16 9.86 2.03 4.05
N LEU A 17 9.63 0.94 3.29
CA LEU A 17 8.76 0.93 2.12
C LEU A 17 7.34 1.39 2.49
N ALA A 18 6.73 0.79 3.51
CA ALA A 18 5.39 1.16 3.98
C ALA A 18 5.31 2.65 4.35
N ALA A 19 6.32 3.18 5.05
CA ALA A 19 6.39 4.60 5.39
C ALA A 19 6.51 5.53 4.16
N ARG A 20 7.02 5.04 3.03
CA ARG A 20 7.06 5.83 1.77
C ARG A 20 5.76 5.76 0.98
N LEU A 21 4.94 4.74 1.18
CA LEU A 21 3.64 4.60 0.50
C LEU A 21 2.66 5.69 0.94
N GLU A 22 2.71 6.08 2.22
CA GLU A 22 1.85 7.13 2.78
C GLU A 22 1.94 8.44 1.98
N GLY A 23 3.15 8.90 1.68
CA GLY A 23 3.37 10.08 0.84
C GLY A 23 2.95 9.96 -0.63
N GLN A 24 2.48 8.79 -1.09
CA GLN A 24 1.93 8.59 -2.45
C GLN A 24 0.40 8.71 -2.50
N SER A 25 -0.26 8.71 -1.35
CA SER A 25 -1.71 8.90 -1.27
C SER A 25 -2.09 10.35 -1.63
N THR A 26 -3.28 10.53 -2.18
CA THR A 26 -3.91 11.85 -2.39
C THR A 26 -4.75 12.29 -1.19
N GLY A 27 -4.85 11.47 -0.14
CA GLY A 27 -5.71 11.70 1.03
C GLY A 27 -7.14 11.17 0.88
N GLU A 28 -7.54 10.76 -0.32
CA GLU A 28 -8.87 10.20 -0.63
C GLU A 28 -8.81 8.73 -1.06
N ASP A 29 -7.65 8.12 -0.88
CA ASP A 29 -7.34 6.78 -1.35
C ASP A 29 -6.41 6.03 -0.40
N ILE A 30 -6.25 4.74 -0.64
CA ILE A 30 -5.30 3.89 0.05
C ILE A 30 -4.28 3.39 -0.97
N VAL A 31 -3.00 3.54 -0.66
CA VAL A 31 -1.89 3.00 -1.46
C VAL A 31 -1.39 1.71 -0.82
N ILE A 32 -1.40 0.62 -1.57
CA ILE A 32 -0.90 -0.69 -1.14
C ILE A 32 0.22 -1.16 -2.08
N SER A 33 1.13 -1.98 -1.55
CA SER A 33 2.18 -2.61 -2.37
C SER A 33 1.60 -3.73 -3.23
N SER A 34 2.30 -4.09 -4.30
CA SER A 34 1.94 -5.25 -5.11
C SER A 34 1.94 -6.57 -4.33
N ALA A 35 2.78 -6.70 -3.29
CA ALA A 35 2.77 -7.87 -2.42
C ALA A 35 1.47 -8.00 -1.62
N VAL A 36 0.95 -6.88 -1.09
CA VAL A 36 -0.35 -6.85 -0.40
C VAL A 36 -1.48 -7.09 -1.39
N TYR A 37 -1.45 -6.45 -2.56
CA TYR A 37 -2.44 -6.68 -3.60
C TYR A 37 -2.45 -8.13 -4.11
N ALA A 38 -1.31 -8.82 -4.15
CA ALA A 38 -1.21 -10.19 -4.65
C ALA A 38 -1.76 -11.24 -3.67
N ASP A 39 -1.96 -10.89 -2.40
CA ASP A 39 -2.54 -11.80 -1.41
C ASP A 39 -3.97 -12.22 -1.85
N PRO A 40 -4.26 -13.53 -1.94
CA PRO A 40 -5.56 -14.00 -2.43
C PRO A 40 -6.76 -13.46 -1.64
N ALA A 41 -6.64 -13.31 -0.32
CA ALA A 41 -7.72 -12.80 0.52
C ALA A 41 -7.94 -11.30 0.27
N VAL A 42 -6.86 -10.54 0.08
CA VAL A 42 -6.96 -9.12 -0.30
C VAL A 42 -7.58 -8.96 -1.69
N ARG A 43 -7.18 -9.77 -2.67
CA ARG A 43 -7.78 -9.76 -4.02
C ARG A 43 -9.26 -10.08 -4.00
N ALA A 44 -9.65 -11.10 -3.23
CA ALA A 44 -11.04 -11.48 -3.07
C ALA A 44 -11.84 -10.32 -2.48
N PHE A 45 -11.38 -9.76 -1.37
CA PHE A 45 -12.02 -8.63 -0.69
C PHE A 45 -12.15 -7.40 -1.60
N LEU A 46 -11.08 -6.97 -2.27
CA LEU A 46 -11.12 -5.81 -3.16
C LEU A 46 -11.94 -6.04 -4.43
N GLY A 47 -12.16 -7.30 -4.82
CA GLY A 47 -12.97 -7.69 -5.98
C GLY A 47 -14.47 -7.73 -5.70
N GLU A 48 -14.90 -7.71 -4.44
CA GLU A 48 -16.31 -7.70 -4.07
C GLU A 48 -16.95 -6.35 -4.42
N THR A 49 -17.92 -6.36 -5.34
CA THR A 49 -18.62 -5.14 -5.80
C THR A 49 -19.28 -4.38 -4.65
N ALA A 50 -19.73 -5.08 -3.61
CA ALA A 50 -20.33 -4.48 -2.42
C ALA A 50 -19.38 -3.52 -1.67
N ASN A 51 -18.06 -3.69 -1.82
CA ASN A 51 -17.07 -2.82 -1.20
C ASN A 51 -16.91 -1.48 -1.95
N GLY A 52 -17.42 -1.39 -3.18
CA GLY A 52 -17.56 -0.10 -3.88
C GLY A 52 -16.24 0.63 -4.10
N VAL A 53 -15.18 -0.09 -4.48
CA VAL A 53 -13.83 0.47 -4.68
C VAL A 53 -13.36 0.34 -6.13
N ALA A 54 -12.60 1.34 -6.58
CA ALA A 54 -11.85 1.35 -7.82
C ALA A 54 -10.38 1.04 -7.52
N LEU A 55 -9.77 0.19 -8.37
CA LEU A 55 -8.37 -0.19 -8.26
C LEU A 55 -7.59 0.41 -9.43
N ARG A 56 -6.48 1.08 -9.13
CA ARG A 56 -5.57 1.62 -10.16
C ARG A 56 -4.13 1.28 -9.85
N ARG A 57 -3.48 0.57 -10.77
CA ARG A 57 -2.05 0.29 -10.74
C ARG A 57 -1.25 1.52 -11.16
N PHE A 58 -0.10 1.76 -10.51
CA PHE A 58 0.86 2.79 -10.91
C PHE A 58 2.29 2.40 -10.50
N GLU A 59 3.27 3.04 -11.11
CA GLU A 59 4.69 2.87 -10.79
C GLU A 59 5.27 4.16 -10.22
N VAL A 60 6.20 4.03 -9.27
CA VAL A 60 6.86 5.19 -8.66
C VAL A 60 8.29 4.87 -8.22
N LEU A 61 9.15 5.89 -8.23
CA LEU A 61 10.46 5.85 -7.59
C LEU A 61 10.33 6.28 -6.13
N LEU A 62 10.77 5.46 -5.20
CA LEU A 62 10.70 5.76 -3.78
C LEU A 62 12.04 6.26 -3.26
N LYS A 63 12.01 7.36 -2.49
CA LYS A 63 13.22 7.93 -1.88
C LYS A 63 13.90 6.88 -1.00
N GLY A 64 15.19 6.65 -1.24
CA GLY A 64 16.03 5.73 -0.47
C GLY A 64 16.07 4.29 -1.00
N PHE A 65 15.66 4.06 -2.26
CA PHE A 65 15.70 2.76 -2.93
C PHE A 65 16.39 2.85 -4.31
N ASP A 66 17.62 3.33 -4.39
CA ASP A 66 18.56 3.25 -5.55
C ASP A 66 17.91 3.19 -6.95
N GLU A 67 17.02 4.16 -7.26
CA GLU A 67 16.29 4.26 -8.54
C GLU A 67 15.39 3.06 -8.91
N GLU A 68 15.10 2.18 -7.97
CA GLU A 68 14.15 1.08 -8.11
C GLU A 68 12.72 1.64 -8.29
N ARG A 69 12.02 1.12 -9.31
CA ARG A 69 10.60 1.40 -9.54
C ARG A 69 9.75 0.38 -8.80
N PHE A 70 8.83 0.88 -8.01
CA PHE A 70 7.86 0.06 -7.30
C PHE A 70 6.52 0.11 -8.02
N GLU A 71 5.98 -1.06 -8.35
CA GLU A 71 4.58 -1.18 -8.73
C GLU A 71 3.70 -1.17 -7.47
N LEU A 72 2.74 -0.25 -7.46
CA LEU A 72 1.81 -0.01 -6.36
C LEU A 72 0.38 0.04 -6.88
N TRP A 73 -0.56 -0.09 -5.94
CA TRP A 73 -1.99 -0.07 -6.22
C TRP A 73 -2.66 1.00 -5.40
N ARG A 74 -3.49 1.78 -6.07
CA ARG A 74 -4.40 2.75 -5.48
C ARG A 74 -5.77 2.11 -5.35
N VAL A 75 -6.34 2.18 -4.15
CA VAL A 75 -7.70 1.77 -3.84
C VAL A 75 -8.46 3.03 -3.46
N ALA A 76 -9.42 3.42 -4.28
CA ALA A 76 -10.26 4.60 -4.04
C ALA A 76 -11.73 4.19 -4.04
N ARG A 77 -12.60 4.97 -3.41
CA ARG A 77 -14.03 4.72 -3.46
C ARG A 77 -14.54 4.94 -4.90
N LEU A 78 -15.44 4.09 -5.38
CA LEU A 78 -16.19 4.35 -6.60
C LEU A 78 -17.12 5.53 -6.35
N GLU A 79 -16.95 6.60 -7.11
CA GLU A 79 -17.93 7.68 -7.12
C GLU A 79 -19.21 7.16 -7.78
N VAL A 80 -20.29 7.08 -6.99
CA VAL A 80 -21.62 6.81 -7.51
C VAL A 80 -22.13 8.14 -8.05
N THR A 81 -22.14 8.27 -9.38
CA THR A 81 -22.76 9.40 -10.09
C THR A 81 -24.28 9.33 -10.00
#